data_AF-A0A8S3YMN1-F1
#
_entry.id   AF-A0A8S3YMN1-F1
#
_cell.length_a   1.000
_cell.length_b   1.000
_cell.length_c   1.000
_cell.angle_alpha   90.00
_cell.angle_beta   90.00
_cell.angle_gamma   90.00
#
_symmetry.space_group_name_H-M   'P 1'
#
loop_
_entity.id
_entity.type
_entity.pdbx_description
1 polymer ?
#
loop_
_entity_poly.entity_id
_entity_poly.type
_entity_poly.pdbx_seq_one_letter_code
_entity_poly.pdbx_strand_id
1 'polypeptide(L)'
;CKPACCYVLWRVLWAVYHTCWLTGNIAVASVEGQATVFKWFIYLSNWMYLLLTIECVFEAVLVVGALLKKPRPIEEEHLPWHLQLMWLLYTVSAVGAVVVAVWYWACIHKGKTLTPIRFNTHAIAAIYVILNMAFTRLPFRLLHFIYPVGTNQNGETYIYSILDWSRPGRTLIITSLSNFVFIPLVHLLLWTLSICFQKLHERIRKSHVVYSQGIDSLEAEEIDVH
;
A
#
# COMPACT_ATOMS: atom_id res chain seq x y z
N CYS A 1 -10.82 23.52 0.05
CA CYS A 1 -11.17 22.82 1.29
C CYS A 1 -9.90 22.38 2.00
N LYS A 2 -9.73 22.66 3.30
CA LYS A 2 -8.61 22.11 4.08
C LYS A 2 -8.83 20.60 4.23
N PRO A 3 -7.81 19.74 4.01
CA PRO A 3 -7.94 18.32 4.31
C PRO A 3 -8.32 18.14 5.79
N ALA A 4 -9.24 17.20 6.07
CA ALA A 4 -9.68 16.93 7.42
C ALA A 4 -8.46 16.59 8.31
N CYS A 5 -8.40 17.12 9.54
CA CYS A 5 -7.28 16.91 10.45
C CYS A 5 -6.92 15.42 10.62
N CYS A 6 -7.96 14.57 10.73
CA CYS A 6 -7.82 13.12 10.79
C CYS A 6 -7.07 12.53 9.58
N TYR A 7 -7.31 13.05 8.37
CA TYR A 7 -6.63 12.59 7.16
C TYR A 7 -5.14 12.96 7.13
N VAL A 8 -4.80 14.16 7.58
CA VAL A 8 -3.40 14.61 7.68
C VAL A 8 -2.65 13.76 8.71
N LEU A 9 -3.25 13.56 9.89
CA LEU A 9 -2.67 12.73 10.95
C LEU A 9 -2.44 11.29 10.48
N TRP A 10 -3.41 10.69 9.77
CA TRP A 10 -3.26 9.36 9.16
C TRP A 10 -2.02 9.28 8.26
N ARG A 11 -1.87 10.24 7.32
CA ARG A 11 -0.74 10.24 6.37
C ARG A 11 0.61 10.40 7.05
N VAL A 12 0.71 11.35 7.98
CA VAL A 12 1.98 11.61 8.69
C VAL A 12 2.35 10.44 9.60
N LEU A 13 1.38 9.87 10.32
CA LEU A 13 1.61 8.74 11.23
C LEU A 13 2.18 7.54 10.47
N TRP A 14 1.55 7.13 9.37
CA TRP A 14 2.00 5.96 8.61
C TRP A 14 3.31 6.20 7.86
N ALA A 15 3.54 7.42 7.35
CA ALA A 15 4.83 7.79 6.77
C ALA A 15 5.96 7.66 7.79
N VAL A 16 5.77 8.17 9.01
CA VAL A 16 6.77 8.04 10.09
C VAL A 16 6.94 6.59 10.49
N TYR A 17 5.85 5.85 10.72
CA TYR A 17 5.87 4.43 11.10
C TYR A 17 6.69 3.59 10.11
N HIS A 18 6.38 3.66 8.82
CA HIS A 18 7.05 2.86 7.80
C HIS A 18 8.50 3.30 7.61
N THR A 19 8.81 4.59 7.72
CA THR A 19 10.18 5.10 7.68
C THR A 19 11.00 4.56 8.85
N CYS A 20 10.50 4.62 10.09
CA CYS A 20 11.18 4.10 11.26
C CYS A 20 11.44 2.58 11.16
N TRP A 21 10.48 1.82 10.66
CA TRP A 21 10.68 0.38 10.45
C TRP A 21 11.67 0.06 9.35
N LEU A 22 11.67 0.83 8.26
CA LEU A 22 12.61 0.66 7.15
C LEU A 22 14.05 0.96 7.63
N THR A 23 14.25 2.09 8.31
CA THR A 23 15.57 2.47 8.82
C THR A 23 16.04 1.52 9.92
N GLY A 24 15.15 1.10 10.82
CA GLY A 24 15.45 0.10 11.85
C GLY A 24 15.86 -1.25 11.26
N ASN A 25 15.17 -1.71 10.21
CA ASN A 25 15.53 -2.95 9.51
C ASN A 25 16.92 -2.86 8.87
N ILE A 26 17.23 -1.77 8.16
CA ILE A 26 18.56 -1.54 7.55
C ILE A 26 19.64 -1.41 8.63
N ALA A 27 19.35 -0.74 9.74
CA ALA A 27 20.28 -0.60 10.86
C ALA A 27 20.63 -1.95 11.49
N VAL A 28 19.63 -2.81 11.75
CA VAL A 28 19.86 -4.17 12.25
C VAL A 28 20.70 -4.98 11.27
N ALA A 29 20.39 -4.93 9.97
CA ALA A 29 21.18 -5.59 8.94
C ALA A 29 22.65 -5.09 8.91
N SER A 30 22.85 -3.80 9.18
CA SER A 30 24.18 -3.16 9.20
C SER A 30 25.01 -3.63 10.40
N VAL A 31 24.38 -3.86 11.55
CA VAL A 31 25.03 -4.40 12.77
C VAL A 31 25.40 -5.87 12.59
N GLU A 32 24.59 -6.65 11.89
CA GLU A 32 24.89 -8.06 11.59
C GLU A 32 26.04 -8.24 10.58
N GLY A 33 26.34 -7.21 9.79
CA GLY A 33 27.50 -7.14 8.91
C GLY A 33 27.16 -7.05 7.41
N GLN A 34 28.19 -6.82 6.59
CA GLN A 34 28.04 -6.50 5.17
C GLN A 34 27.26 -7.56 4.38
N ALA A 35 27.47 -8.85 4.66
CA ALA A 35 26.76 -9.93 3.97
C ALA A 35 25.23 -9.87 4.20
N THR A 36 24.78 -9.49 5.40
CA THR A 36 23.35 -9.30 5.69
C THR A 36 22.80 -8.06 4.96
N VAL A 37 23.57 -6.98 4.88
CA VAL A 37 23.20 -5.80 4.09
C VAL A 37 23.03 -6.13 2.61
N PHE A 38 23.95 -6.90 2.02
CA PHE A 38 23.77 -7.36 0.62
C PHE A 38 22.53 -8.24 0.47
N LYS A 39 22.28 -9.14 1.44
CA LYS A 39 21.04 -9.94 1.46
C LYS A 39 19.80 -9.06 1.50
N TRP A 40 19.84 -7.90 2.15
CA TRP A 40 18.72 -6.98 2.19
C TRP A 40 18.28 -6.56 0.78
N PHE A 41 19.23 -6.22 -0.10
CA PHE A 41 18.99 -5.75 -1.47
C PHE A 41 18.58 -6.83 -2.47
N ILE A 42 18.65 -8.12 -2.11
CA ILE A 42 18.16 -9.20 -2.99
C ILE A 42 16.75 -9.66 -2.63
N TYR A 43 16.27 -9.33 -1.42
CA TYR A 43 14.92 -9.72 -1.02
C TYR A 43 13.88 -8.80 -1.64
N LEU A 44 13.00 -9.38 -2.47
CA LEU A 44 11.87 -8.68 -3.06
C LEU A 44 10.94 -8.06 -2.00
N SER A 45 10.78 -8.71 -0.85
CA SER A 45 9.99 -8.17 0.28
C SER A 45 10.52 -6.82 0.77
N ASN A 46 11.85 -6.64 0.78
CA ASN A 46 12.45 -5.37 1.22
C ASN A 46 12.25 -4.27 0.18
N TRP A 47 12.37 -4.59 -1.12
CA TRP A 47 12.05 -3.65 -2.20
C TRP A 47 10.59 -3.21 -2.19
N MET A 48 9.66 -4.15 -1.98
CA MET A 48 8.25 -3.81 -1.88
C MET A 48 7.95 -2.97 -0.65
N TYR A 49 8.59 -3.26 0.48
CA TYR A 49 8.46 -2.44 1.69
C TYR A 49 9.08 -1.04 1.51
N LEU A 50 10.20 -0.92 0.79
CA LEU A 50 10.80 0.36 0.43
C LEU A 50 9.86 1.19 -0.44
N LEU A 51 9.25 0.59 -1.48
CA LEU A 51 8.28 1.26 -2.34
C LEU A 51 7.05 1.74 -1.56
N LEU A 52 6.54 0.92 -0.64
CA LEU A 52 5.47 1.29 0.28
C LEU A 52 5.85 2.49 1.16
N THR A 53 7.07 2.51 1.71
CA THR A 53 7.55 3.64 2.51
C THR A 53 7.67 4.92 1.67
N ILE A 54 8.23 4.82 0.46
CA ILE A 54 8.35 5.95 -0.47
C ILE A 54 6.98 6.53 -0.79
N GLU A 55 6.00 5.67 -1.10
CA GLU A 55 4.62 6.08 -1.33
C GLU A 55 4.04 6.82 -0.12
N CYS A 56 4.13 6.24 1.09
CA CYS A 56 3.59 6.86 2.30
C CYS A 56 4.19 8.26 2.57
N VAL A 57 5.51 8.39 2.42
CA VAL A 57 6.22 9.67 2.58
C VAL A 57 5.79 10.65 1.51
N PHE A 58 5.67 10.21 0.26
CA PHE A 58 5.26 11.06 -0.85
C PHE A 58 3.84 11.59 -0.65
N GLU A 59 2.89 10.75 -0.26
CA GLU A 59 1.53 11.17 0.06
C GLU A 59 1.47 12.14 1.24
N ALA A 60 2.27 11.91 2.30
CA ALA A 60 2.37 12.83 3.43
C ALA A 60 2.90 14.21 3.00
N VAL A 61 3.96 14.24 2.17
CA VAL A 61 4.51 15.48 1.61
C VAL A 61 3.48 16.22 0.76
N LEU A 62 2.72 15.52 -0.09
CA LEU A 62 1.67 16.12 -0.90
C LEU A 62 0.57 16.77 -0.06
N VAL A 63 0.13 16.09 1.01
CA VAL A 63 -0.92 16.60 1.89
C VAL A 63 -0.44 17.78 2.74
N VAL A 64 0.76 17.71 3.30
CA VAL A 64 1.37 18.82 4.04
C VAL A 64 1.63 20.01 3.11
N GLY A 65 2.14 19.77 1.91
CA GLY A 65 2.33 20.81 0.90
C GLY A 65 1.02 21.47 0.48
N ALA A 66 -0.07 20.71 0.38
CA ALA A 66 -1.41 21.24 0.11
C ALA A 66 -1.95 22.12 1.24
N LEU A 67 -1.58 21.86 2.50
CA LEU A 67 -1.94 22.73 3.63
C LEU A 67 -1.21 24.08 3.62
N LEU A 68 0.03 24.10 3.11
CA LEU A 68 0.86 25.31 3.07
C LEU A 68 0.55 26.19 1.85
N LYS A 69 -0.03 25.62 0.78
CA LYS A 69 -0.41 26.37 -0.42
C LYS A 69 -1.75 27.07 -0.23
N LYS A 70 -1.85 28.33 -0.68
CA LYS A 70 -3.14 29.03 -0.79
C LYS A 70 -4.04 28.29 -1.80
N PRO A 71 -5.36 28.23 -1.57
CA PRO A 71 -6.30 27.66 -2.52
C PRO A 71 -6.15 28.41 -3.85
N ARG A 72 -5.80 27.68 -4.91
CA ARG A 72 -5.76 28.22 -6.27
C ARG A 72 -7.14 28.07 -6.90
N PRO A 73 -7.59 29.02 -7.74
CA PRO A 73 -8.73 28.79 -8.61
C PRO A 73 -8.51 27.50 -9.42
N ILE A 74 -9.59 26.75 -9.66
CA ILE A 74 -9.54 25.50 -10.43
C ILE A 74 -9.35 25.88 -11.90
N GLU A 75 -8.09 26.00 -12.35
CA GLU A 75 -7.73 26.34 -13.73
C GLU A 75 -7.16 25.15 -14.51
N GLU A 76 -6.72 24.07 -13.85
CA GLU A 76 -6.09 22.93 -14.51
C GLU A 76 -7.13 21.87 -14.96
N GLU A 77 -7.27 21.70 -16.28
CA GLU A 77 -8.12 20.66 -16.90
C GLU A 77 -7.49 19.25 -16.82
N HIS A 78 -6.17 19.17 -16.60
CA HIS A 78 -5.40 17.92 -16.52
C HIS A 78 -4.94 17.58 -15.09
N LEU A 79 -4.89 16.28 -14.75
CA LEU A 79 -4.32 15.84 -13.47
C LEU A 79 -2.80 16.06 -13.47
N PRO A 80 -2.22 16.79 -12.50
CA PRO A 80 -0.80 17.10 -12.51
C PRO A 80 0.08 15.85 -12.30
N TRP A 81 1.28 15.87 -12.88
CA TRP A 81 2.20 14.71 -12.97
C TRP A 81 2.51 14.06 -11.61
N HIS A 82 2.65 14.86 -10.55
CA HIS A 82 2.99 14.36 -9.22
C HIS A 82 1.84 13.55 -8.60
N LEU A 83 0.58 13.87 -8.95
CA LEU A 83 -0.57 13.04 -8.56
C LEU A 83 -0.65 11.77 -9.40
N GLN A 84 -0.22 11.80 -10.66
CA GLN A 84 -0.08 10.59 -11.49
C GLN A 84 0.99 9.64 -10.93
N LEU A 85 2.14 10.18 -10.53
CA LEU A 85 3.22 9.42 -9.89
C LEU A 85 2.77 8.84 -8.55
N MET A 86 2.06 9.62 -7.73
CA MET A 86 1.51 9.16 -6.45
C MET A 86 0.61 7.94 -6.67
N TRP A 87 -0.26 8.04 -7.67
CA TRP A 87 -1.16 6.97 -8.07
C TRP A 87 -0.45 5.70 -8.54
N LEU A 88 0.60 5.85 -9.35
CA LEU A 88 1.43 4.73 -9.78
C LEU A 88 2.07 4.04 -8.57
N LEU A 89 2.71 4.82 -7.70
CA LEU A 89 3.36 4.30 -6.49
C LEU A 89 2.38 3.54 -5.60
N TYR A 90 1.21 4.10 -5.33
CA TYR A 90 0.14 3.46 -4.56
C TYR A 90 -0.34 2.15 -5.19
N THR A 91 -0.47 2.11 -6.52
CA THR A 91 -0.92 0.90 -7.23
C THR A 91 0.12 -0.22 -7.10
N VAL A 92 1.39 0.12 -7.33
CA VAL A 92 2.53 -0.80 -7.28
C VAL A 92 2.74 -1.32 -5.86
N SER A 93 2.76 -0.42 -4.86
CA SER A 93 2.98 -0.76 -3.46
C SER A 93 1.85 -1.63 -2.91
N ALA A 94 0.59 -1.28 -3.20
CA ALA A 94 -0.59 -2.02 -2.74
C ALA A 94 -0.59 -3.47 -3.24
N VAL A 95 -0.39 -3.67 -4.54
CA VAL A 95 -0.35 -5.00 -5.15
C VAL A 95 0.85 -5.78 -4.64
N GLY A 96 2.03 -5.17 -4.65
CA GLY A 96 3.23 -5.86 -4.23
C GLY A 96 3.22 -6.24 -2.75
N ALA A 97 2.67 -5.40 -1.86
CA ALA A 97 2.51 -5.74 -0.44
C ALA A 97 1.60 -6.97 -0.24
N VAL A 98 0.47 -7.04 -0.94
CA VAL A 98 -0.45 -8.19 -0.87
C VAL A 98 0.17 -9.45 -1.47
N VAL A 99 0.79 -9.34 -2.64
CA VAL A 99 1.46 -10.46 -3.32
C VAL A 99 2.59 -11.02 -2.45
N VAL A 100 3.46 -10.16 -1.92
CA VAL A 100 4.55 -10.54 -1.02
C VAL A 100 4.02 -11.19 0.25
N ALA A 101 2.94 -10.65 0.84
CA ALA A 101 2.32 -11.24 2.02
C ALA A 101 1.80 -12.65 1.73
N VAL A 102 1.02 -12.84 0.66
CA VAL A 102 0.48 -14.17 0.31
C VAL A 102 1.60 -15.16 0.04
N TRP A 103 2.60 -14.79 -0.76
CA TRP A 103 3.75 -15.68 -1.02
C TRP A 103 4.50 -16.02 0.26
N TYR A 104 4.70 -15.06 1.16
CA TYR A 104 5.37 -15.31 2.42
C TYR A 104 4.61 -16.29 3.30
N TRP A 105 3.33 -16.05 3.56
CA TRP A 105 2.52 -16.89 4.44
C TRP A 105 2.22 -18.27 3.84
N ALA A 106 1.95 -18.34 2.53
CA ALA A 106 1.64 -19.60 1.86
C ALA A 106 2.89 -20.47 1.60
N CYS A 107 4.01 -19.85 1.22
CA CYS A 107 5.16 -20.59 0.69
C CYS A 107 6.43 -20.51 1.54
N ILE A 108 6.65 -19.43 2.29
CA ILE A 108 7.95 -19.16 2.96
C ILE A 108 7.92 -19.42 4.47
N HIS A 109 6.82 -19.11 5.15
CA HIS A 109 6.73 -19.13 6.62
C HIS A 109 6.80 -20.53 7.23
N LYS A 110 6.60 -21.60 6.45
CA LYS A 110 6.54 -23.04 6.87
C LYS A 110 7.51 -23.41 8.01
N GLY A 111 7.08 -23.24 9.27
CA GLY A 111 7.84 -23.58 10.47
C GLY A 111 9.00 -22.64 10.85
N LYS A 112 9.15 -21.48 10.18
CA LYS A 112 10.20 -20.50 10.51
C LYS A 112 9.78 -19.65 11.70
N THR A 113 10.75 -19.26 12.54
CA THR A 113 10.51 -18.33 13.65
C THR A 113 9.94 -17.01 13.14
N LEU A 114 8.86 -16.55 13.76
CA LEU A 114 8.22 -15.29 13.42
C LEU A 114 8.98 -14.15 14.09
N THR A 115 9.85 -13.47 13.33
CA THR A 115 10.51 -12.26 13.82
C THR A 115 9.62 -11.04 13.64
N PRO A 116 9.74 -10.00 14.50
CA PRO A 116 8.96 -8.76 14.35
C PRO A 116 9.13 -8.10 12.98
N ILE A 117 10.35 -8.14 12.43
CA ILE A 117 10.64 -7.62 11.09
C ILE A 117 9.85 -8.37 10.02
N ARG A 118 9.80 -9.71 10.07
CA ARG A 118 9.06 -10.51 9.09
C ARG A 118 7.54 -10.30 9.24
N PHE A 119 7.06 -10.22 10.46
CA PHE A 119 5.64 -9.93 10.71
C PHE A 119 5.26 -8.55 10.16
N ASN A 120 6.05 -7.51 10.46
CA ASN A 120 5.78 -6.16 9.99
C ASN A 120 5.81 -6.04 8.45
N THR A 121 6.89 -6.52 7.84
CA THR A 121 7.12 -6.41 6.38
C THR A 121 6.10 -7.16 5.53
N HIS A 122 5.41 -8.17 6.09
CA HIS A 122 4.45 -8.98 5.34
C HIS A 122 3.01 -8.76 5.82
N ALA A 123 2.72 -8.96 7.11
CA ALA A 123 1.36 -8.83 7.64
C ALA A 123 0.94 -7.37 7.82
N ILE A 124 1.71 -6.57 8.57
CA ILE A 124 1.33 -5.17 8.82
C ILE A 124 1.31 -4.36 7.52
N ALA A 125 2.28 -4.57 6.62
CA ALA A 125 2.28 -3.93 5.30
C ALA A 125 1.00 -4.23 4.49
N ALA A 126 0.57 -5.49 4.44
CA ALA A 126 -0.68 -5.85 3.74
C ALA A 126 -1.93 -5.30 4.44
N ILE A 127 -1.99 -5.34 5.77
CA ILE A 127 -3.08 -4.76 6.55
C ILE A 127 -3.16 -3.25 6.31
N TYR A 128 -2.03 -2.56 6.34
CA TYR A 128 -1.95 -1.12 6.06
C TYR A 128 -2.57 -0.79 4.71
N VAL A 129 -2.24 -1.53 3.65
CA VAL A 129 -2.80 -1.30 2.31
C VAL A 129 -4.34 -1.37 2.34
N ILE A 130 -4.92 -2.40 2.98
CA ILE A 130 -6.38 -2.54 3.07
C ILE A 130 -7.00 -1.40 3.87
N LEU A 131 -6.39 -1.01 4.99
CA LEU A 131 -6.87 0.12 5.80
C LEU A 131 -6.73 1.44 5.06
N ASN A 132 -5.63 1.64 4.33
CA ASN A 132 -5.38 2.84 3.54
C ASN A 132 -6.41 2.98 2.43
N MET A 133 -6.76 1.88 1.75
CA MET A 133 -7.85 1.85 0.77
C MET A 133 -9.19 2.26 1.38
N ALA A 134 -9.54 1.67 2.54
CA ALA A 134 -10.79 1.97 3.23
C ALA A 134 -10.87 3.43 3.70
N PHE A 135 -9.75 3.98 4.17
CA PHE A 135 -9.68 5.33 4.74
C PHE A 135 -9.61 6.43 3.67
N THR A 136 -8.81 6.24 2.62
CA THR A 136 -8.47 7.29 1.63
C THR A 136 -9.42 7.32 0.44
N ARG A 137 -10.12 6.20 0.16
CA ARG A 137 -11.06 6.04 -0.97
C ARG A 137 -10.40 6.25 -2.34
N LEU A 138 -9.08 6.15 -2.40
CA LEU A 138 -8.36 6.18 -3.67
C LEU A 138 -8.90 5.05 -4.54
N PRO A 139 -9.48 5.34 -5.72
CA PRO A 139 -9.89 4.29 -6.63
C PRO A 139 -8.69 3.38 -6.93
N PHE A 140 -8.93 2.17 -7.40
CA PHE A 140 -7.86 1.33 -7.91
C PHE A 140 -8.04 1.23 -9.43
N ARG A 141 -7.00 1.49 -10.23
CA ARG A 141 -7.08 1.41 -11.71
C ARG A 141 -6.06 0.39 -12.21
N LEU A 142 -6.49 -0.46 -13.14
CA LEU A 142 -5.70 -1.54 -13.71
C LEU A 142 -4.72 -0.98 -14.75
N LEU A 143 -3.49 -0.60 -14.36
CA LEU A 143 -2.44 -0.26 -15.33
C LEU A 143 -1.08 -0.91 -15.01
N HIS A 144 -0.74 -1.82 -15.94
CA HIS A 144 0.54 -2.39 -16.41
C HIS A 144 1.56 -3.08 -15.48
N PHE A 145 2.05 -4.19 -16.05
CA PHE A 145 2.86 -5.27 -15.50
C PHE A 145 4.26 -5.23 -16.11
N ILE A 146 5.28 -5.41 -15.27
CA ILE A 146 6.56 -6.12 -15.48
C ILE A 146 7.50 -5.69 -14.34
N TYR A 147 8.01 -6.63 -13.55
CA TYR A 147 9.06 -6.36 -12.56
C TYR A 147 10.28 -7.26 -12.85
N PRO A 148 11.51 -6.71 -12.79
CA PRO A 148 12.71 -7.47 -13.07
C PRO A 148 13.01 -8.49 -11.98
N VAL A 149 13.37 -9.71 -12.42
CA VAL A 149 13.87 -10.79 -11.57
C VAL A 149 15.39 -10.62 -11.44
N GLY A 150 15.89 -10.41 -10.21
CA GLY A 150 17.32 -10.33 -9.91
C GLY A 150 17.94 -11.71 -9.64
N THR A 151 19.21 -11.89 -10.00
CA THR A 151 20.02 -13.07 -9.72
C THR A 151 21.11 -12.78 -8.68
N ASN A 152 21.46 -13.78 -7.87
CA ASN A 152 22.48 -13.69 -6.80
C ASN A 152 23.91 -13.80 -7.36
N GLN A 153 24.90 -13.17 -6.70
CA GLN A 153 26.32 -13.17 -7.09
C GLN A 153 27.14 -14.33 -6.50
N ASN A 154 26.57 -15.14 -5.59
CA ASN A 154 27.33 -16.15 -4.83
C ASN A 154 27.13 -17.62 -5.25
N GLY A 155 26.70 -17.89 -6.49
CA GLY A 155 26.72 -19.27 -7.03
C GLY A 155 25.81 -20.30 -6.35
N GLU A 156 24.91 -19.88 -5.44
CA GLU A 156 23.85 -20.73 -4.89
C GLU A 156 22.58 -20.65 -5.75
N THR A 157 21.93 -21.79 -5.95
CA THR A 157 20.86 -21.99 -6.95
C THR A 157 19.48 -21.45 -6.57
N TYR A 158 19.28 -20.78 -5.42
CA TYR A 158 17.96 -20.22 -5.06
C TYR A 158 17.99 -19.05 -4.05
N ILE A 159 17.17 -18.01 -4.30
CA ILE A 159 16.91 -16.88 -3.37
C ILE A 159 15.68 -17.17 -2.49
N TYR A 160 14.70 -17.90 -3.04
CA TYR A 160 13.50 -18.38 -2.35
C TYR A 160 13.37 -19.88 -2.63
N SER A 161 12.98 -20.68 -1.64
CA SER A 161 12.83 -22.14 -1.81
C SER A 161 11.78 -22.55 -2.86
N ILE A 162 10.91 -21.62 -3.26
CA ILE A 162 9.93 -21.80 -4.34
C ILE A 162 10.52 -21.49 -5.74
N LEU A 163 11.61 -20.72 -5.80
CA LEU A 163 12.33 -20.30 -7.01
C LEU A 163 13.68 -21.01 -7.07
N ASP A 164 13.62 -22.33 -7.21
CA ASP A 164 14.79 -23.20 -7.32
C ASP A 164 15.31 -23.23 -8.77
N TRP A 165 16.36 -22.45 -9.05
CA TRP A 165 16.95 -22.37 -10.39
C TRP A 165 17.75 -23.61 -10.77
N SER A 166 17.97 -24.57 -9.85
CA SER A 166 18.45 -25.90 -10.23
C SER A 166 17.40 -26.68 -11.06
N ARG A 167 16.12 -26.26 -10.98
CA ARG A 167 15.00 -26.81 -11.77
C ARG A 167 14.30 -25.68 -12.56
N PRO A 168 14.96 -25.16 -13.62
CA PRO A 168 14.51 -23.94 -14.29
C PRO A 168 13.09 -24.05 -14.87
N GLY A 169 12.66 -25.21 -15.34
CA GLY A 169 11.29 -25.42 -15.84
C GLY A 169 10.21 -25.19 -14.78
N ARG A 170 10.38 -25.75 -13.58
CA ARG A 170 9.44 -25.55 -12.46
C ARG A 170 9.42 -24.09 -12.02
N THR A 171 10.60 -23.47 -11.92
CA THR A 171 10.74 -22.06 -11.54
C THR A 171 10.09 -21.13 -12.57
N LEU A 172 10.29 -21.39 -13.86
CA LEU A 172 9.66 -20.64 -14.96
C LEU A 172 8.13 -20.75 -14.93
N ILE A 173 7.59 -21.94 -14.69
CA ILE A 173 6.13 -22.14 -14.59
C ILE A 173 5.56 -21.36 -13.41
N ILE A 174 6.18 -21.45 -12.23
CA ILE A 174 5.71 -20.76 -11.02
C ILE A 174 5.78 -19.23 -11.19
N THR A 175 6.87 -18.70 -11.73
CA THR A 175 7.00 -17.26 -11.98
C THR A 175 6.01 -16.77 -13.03
N SER A 176 5.80 -17.54 -14.11
CA SER A 176 4.84 -17.20 -15.16
C SER A 176 3.40 -17.23 -14.64
N LEU A 177 3.02 -18.26 -13.88
CA LEU A 177 1.69 -18.31 -13.24
C LEU A 177 1.51 -17.17 -12.23
N SER A 178 2.56 -16.82 -11.47
CA SER A 178 2.50 -15.67 -10.58
C SER A 178 2.21 -14.38 -11.36
N ASN A 179 3.00 -14.09 -12.39
CA ASN A 179 2.91 -12.85 -13.15
C ASN A 179 1.65 -12.75 -14.01
N PHE A 180 1.25 -13.83 -14.69
CA PHE A 180 0.15 -13.77 -15.66
C PHE A 180 -1.20 -14.20 -15.11
N VAL A 181 -1.25 -14.80 -13.91
CA VAL A 181 -2.52 -15.27 -13.30
C VAL A 181 -2.70 -14.71 -11.90
N PHE A 182 -1.76 -14.94 -10.98
CA PHE A 182 -1.95 -14.57 -9.59
C PHE A 182 -2.00 -13.06 -9.36
N ILE A 183 -1.03 -12.31 -9.88
CA ILE A 183 -1.00 -10.85 -9.69
C ILE A 183 -2.22 -10.18 -10.37
N PRO A 184 -2.67 -10.56 -11.59
CA PRO A 184 -3.92 -10.04 -12.15
C PRO A 184 -5.15 -10.33 -11.27
N LEU A 185 -5.23 -11.52 -10.66
CA LEU A 185 -6.29 -11.83 -9.69
C LEU A 185 -6.22 -10.93 -8.44
N VAL A 186 -5.01 -10.63 -7.94
CA VAL A 186 -4.83 -9.67 -6.84
C VAL A 186 -5.28 -8.26 -7.25
N HIS A 187 -4.95 -7.81 -8.46
CA HIS A 187 -5.45 -6.52 -8.96
C HIS A 187 -6.98 -6.50 -9.04
N LEU A 188 -7.62 -7.56 -9.55
CA LEU A 188 -9.08 -7.67 -9.60
C LEU A 188 -9.70 -7.67 -8.19
N LEU A 189 -9.06 -8.36 -7.24
CA LEU A 189 -9.48 -8.37 -5.83
C LEU A 189 -9.40 -6.96 -5.22
N LEU A 190 -8.27 -6.26 -5.38
CA LEU A 190 -8.12 -4.90 -4.85
C LEU A 190 -9.06 -3.92 -5.54
N TRP A 191 -9.28 -4.07 -6.84
CA TRP A 191 -10.26 -3.29 -7.57
C TRP A 191 -11.68 -3.48 -7.03
N THR A 192 -12.14 -4.72 -6.86
CA THR A 192 -13.46 -5.01 -6.30
C THR A 192 -13.62 -4.48 -4.87
N LEU A 193 -12.60 -4.65 -4.02
CA LEU A 193 -12.57 -4.06 -2.68
C LEU A 193 -12.67 -2.53 -2.72
N SER A 194 -11.97 -1.87 -3.64
CA SER A 194 -12.04 -0.41 -3.78
C SER A 194 -13.45 0.07 -4.12
N ILE A 195 -14.16 -0.64 -4.99
CA ILE A 195 -15.56 -0.34 -5.33
C ILE A 195 -16.46 -0.57 -4.12
N CYS A 196 -16.27 -1.66 -3.38
CA CYS A 196 -17.02 -1.93 -2.16
C CYS A 196 -16.87 -0.82 -1.12
N PHE A 197 -15.63 -0.35 -0.88
CA PHE A 197 -15.39 0.77 0.04
C PHE A 197 -16.01 2.08 -0.44
N GLN A 198 -15.94 2.37 -1.74
CA GLN A 198 -16.61 3.55 -2.31
C GLN A 198 -18.12 3.50 -2.10
N LYS A 199 -18.76 2.36 -2.41
CA LYS A 199 -20.21 2.17 -2.21
C LYS A 199 -20.61 2.25 -0.74
N LEU A 200 -19.84 1.64 0.16
CA LEU A 200 -20.07 1.72 1.61
C LEU A 200 -20.00 3.17 2.07
N HIS A 201 -18.99 3.91 1.61
CA HIS A 201 -18.84 5.30 1.97
C HIS A 201 -19.99 6.18 1.44
N GLU A 202 -20.43 5.96 0.20
CA GLU A 202 -21.59 6.64 -0.36
C GLU A 202 -22.86 6.39 0.46
N ARG A 203 -23.07 5.15 0.93
CA ARG A 203 -24.21 4.81 1.81
C ARG A 203 -24.13 5.57 3.14
N ILE A 204 -22.97 5.55 3.81
CA ILE A 204 -22.77 6.25 5.09
C ILE A 204 -22.93 7.77 4.93
N ARG A 205 -22.42 8.35 3.83
CA ARG A 205 -22.57 9.77 3.55
C ARG A 205 -24.04 10.15 3.34
N LYS A 206 -24.78 9.36 2.56
CA LYS A 206 -26.21 9.59 2.33
C LYS A 206 -27.00 9.51 3.63
N SER A 207 -26.75 8.52 4.49
CA SER A 207 -27.45 8.41 5.78
C SER A 207 -27.17 9.60 6.70
N HIS A 208 -25.94 10.12 6.73
CA HIS A 208 -25.59 11.29 7.55
C HIS A 208 -26.28 12.57 7.06
N VAL A 209 -26.38 12.77 5.74
CA VAL A 209 -27.09 13.94 5.18
C VAL A 209 -28.58 13.87 5.50
N VAL A 210 -29.21 12.71 5.33
CA VAL A 210 -30.63 12.51 5.65
C VAL A 210 -30.90 12.73 7.14
N TYR A 211 -30.02 12.23 8.03
CA TYR A 211 -30.15 12.41 9.47
C TYR A 211 -30.02 13.90 9.88
N SER A 212 -29.04 14.62 9.33
CA SER A 212 -28.86 16.06 9.59
C SER A 212 -30.07 16.88 9.14
N GLN A 213 -30.57 16.63 7.93
CA GLN A 213 -31.76 17.32 7.41
C GLN A 213 -33.00 17.01 8.26
N GLY A 214 -33.11 15.80 8.81
CA GLY A 214 -34.18 15.42 9.72
C GLY A 214 -34.13 16.19 11.05
N ILE A 215 -32.94 16.33 11.66
CA ILE A 215 -32.78 17.14 12.88
C ILE A 215 -33.15 18.60 12.62
N ASP A 216 -32.60 19.20 11.56
CA ASP A 216 -32.85 20.61 11.22
C ASP A 216 -34.35 20.88 11.02
N SER A 217 -35.10 19.92 10.45
CA SER A 217 -36.56 20.02 10.30
C SER A 217 -37.33 19.93 11.61
N LEU A 218 -36.86 19.13 12.58
CA LEU A 218 -37.49 19.01 13.90
C LEU A 218 -37.24 20.26 14.75
N GLU A 219 -36.02 20.82 14.72
CA GLU A 219 -35.70 22.08 15.40
C GLU A 219 -36.49 23.26 14.84
N ALA A 220 -36.71 23.30 13.52
CA ALA A 220 -37.55 24.33 12.89
C ALA A 220 -39.03 24.24 13.34
N GLU A 221 -39.57 23.03 13.47
CA GLU A 221 -40.95 22.82 13.94
C GLU A 221 -41.12 23.20 15.42
N GLU A 222 -40.10 22.98 16.27
CA GLU A 222 -40.12 23.36 17.69
C GLU A 222 -40.06 24.88 17.90
N ILE A 223 -39.39 25.63 17.00
CA ILE A 223 -39.34 27.10 17.04
C ILE A 223 -40.69 27.72 16.65
N ASP A 224 -41.40 27.15 15.67
CA ASP A 224 -42.71 27.70 15.22
C ASP A 224 -43.85 27.48 16.25
N VAL A 225 -43.64 26.60 17.24
CA VAL A 225 -44.63 26.27 18.29
C VAL A 225 -44.49 27.16 19.53
N HIS A 226 -43.41 27.94 19.66
CA HIS A 226 -43.11 28.80 20.81
C HIS A 226 -43.17 30.30 20.50
#